data_AF-A1CN72-F1
#
_entry.id   AF-A1CN72-F1
#
_cell.length_a   1.000
_cell.length_b   1.000
_cell.length_c   1.000
_cell.angle_alpha   90.00
_cell.angle_beta   90.00
_cell.angle_gamma   90.00
#
_symmetry.space_group_name_H-M   'P 1'
#
loop_
_entity.id
_entity.type
_entity.pdbx_description
1 polymer ?
#
loop_
_entity_poly.entity_id
_entity_poly.type
_entity_poly.pdbx_seq_one_letter_code
_entity_poly.pdbx_strand_id
1 'polypeptide(L)'
;MQTPTRSIYPELPDPRYHKEIAGLAFNSTHDQVCDAWKLILEHCFPIMTTDEDEARFIHKQIDLKTEYPHLAVASPQGQWPNIPRLHVYCQAVPPPGVKIWETLERAVKFELTSAVDMIRGPKPSMYAIIAAGPLIRVCGVNKEGRFWDIFSQGEEESAWNIHTDFDTIIEALCKIRAKLLPPPCLSFFDWDASYVTDVTDVRAKIRDVSPF
;
A
#
# COMPACT_ATOMS: atom_id res chain seq x y z
N MET A 1 -34.26 -20.87 10.72
CA MET A 1 -33.12 -21.04 9.79
C MET A 1 -32.21 -19.84 9.99
N GLN A 2 -31.06 -20.03 10.64
CA GLN A 2 -30.04 -18.98 10.78
C GLN A 2 -29.22 -18.97 9.49
N THR A 3 -29.22 -17.86 8.77
CA THR A 3 -28.30 -17.60 7.68
C THR A 3 -26.89 -17.60 8.24
N PRO A 4 -25.92 -18.35 7.68
CA PRO A 4 -24.56 -18.26 8.15
C PRO A 4 -24.02 -16.88 7.79
N THR A 5 -23.65 -16.10 8.80
CA THR A 5 -22.90 -14.87 8.66
C THR A 5 -21.55 -15.25 8.03
N ARG A 6 -21.44 -15.12 6.70
CA ARG A 6 -20.15 -15.26 6.01
C ARG A 6 -19.20 -14.26 6.65
N SER A 7 -18.13 -14.75 7.25
CA SER A 7 -17.03 -13.92 7.72
C SER A 7 -16.58 -13.03 6.56
N ILE A 8 -16.52 -11.72 6.81
CA ILE A 8 -16.01 -10.74 5.84
C ILE A 8 -14.48 -10.82 5.75
N TYR A 9 -13.86 -11.58 6.67
CA TYR A 9 -12.43 -11.84 6.70
C TYR A 9 -12.13 -13.08 5.88
N PRO A 10 -11.27 -12.99 4.84
CA PRO A 10 -10.77 -14.18 4.18
C PRO A 10 -10.02 -15.04 5.22
N GLU A 11 -10.34 -16.33 5.28
CA GLU A 11 -9.57 -17.27 6.11
C GLU A 11 -8.12 -17.28 5.62
N LEU A 12 -7.14 -17.12 6.53
CA LEU A 12 -5.72 -17.10 6.17
C LEU A 12 -5.36 -18.44 5.50
N PRO A 13 -4.86 -18.48 4.24
CA PRO A 13 -4.99 -19.69 3.43
C PRO A 13 -3.77 -20.63 3.56
N ASP A 14 -2.69 -20.24 4.26
CA ASP A 14 -1.42 -20.95 4.17
C ASP A 14 -0.55 -20.89 5.46
N PRO A 15 -0.08 -22.04 5.99
CA PRO A 15 0.89 -22.08 7.09
C PRO A 15 2.20 -21.32 6.84
N ARG A 16 2.62 -21.16 5.57
CA ARG A 16 3.80 -20.37 5.17
C ARG A 16 3.66 -18.90 5.57
N TYR A 17 2.42 -18.40 5.53
CA TYR A 17 2.05 -17.05 5.90
C TYR A 17 2.38 -16.75 7.36
N HIS A 18 2.04 -17.68 8.25
CA HIS A 18 2.36 -17.58 9.67
C HIS A 18 3.86 -17.62 9.93
N LYS A 19 4.62 -18.39 9.14
CA LYS A 19 6.07 -18.52 9.33
C LYS A 19 6.83 -17.26 8.92
N GLU A 20 6.52 -16.69 7.75
CA GLU A 20 7.21 -15.48 7.26
C GLU A 20 6.84 -14.25 8.10
N ILE A 21 5.55 -14.11 8.48
CA ILE A 21 5.12 -13.04 9.37
C ILE A 21 5.75 -13.19 10.75
N ALA A 22 5.73 -14.39 11.35
CA ALA A 22 6.38 -14.63 12.64
C ALA A 22 7.91 -14.41 12.58
N GLY A 23 8.52 -14.53 11.39
CA GLY A 23 9.93 -14.27 11.16
C GLY A 23 10.31 -12.78 11.17
N LEU A 24 9.35 -11.85 11.06
CA LEU A 24 9.63 -10.43 11.08
C LEU A 24 10.04 -9.96 12.49
N ALA A 25 11.33 -9.73 12.69
CA ALA A 25 11.89 -9.16 13.91
C ALA A 25 12.45 -7.76 13.68
N PHE A 26 12.83 -7.06 14.74
CA PHE A 26 13.44 -5.72 14.64
C PHE A 26 14.75 -5.71 13.85
N ASN A 27 15.45 -6.84 13.73
CA ASN A 27 16.64 -6.97 12.90
C ASN A 27 16.37 -7.50 11.48
N SER A 28 15.09 -7.53 11.06
CA SER A 28 14.74 -7.98 9.71
C SER A 28 15.37 -7.08 8.66
N THR A 29 15.89 -7.70 7.61
CA THR A 29 16.36 -6.99 6.43
C THR A 29 15.18 -6.42 5.64
N HIS A 30 15.48 -5.49 4.74
CA HIS A 30 14.53 -4.99 3.76
C HIS A 30 13.81 -6.15 3.02
N ASP A 31 14.57 -7.13 2.54
CA ASP A 31 14.03 -8.20 1.70
C ASP A 31 13.07 -9.09 2.49
N GLN A 32 13.38 -9.37 3.76
CA GLN A 32 12.49 -10.13 4.64
C GLN A 32 11.15 -9.41 4.87
N VAL A 33 11.20 -8.09 5.10
CA VAL A 33 9.99 -7.26 5.23
C VAL A 33 9.20 -7.28 3.93
N CYS A 34 9.88 -7.10 2.80
CA CYS A 34 9.27 -7.10 1.48
C CYS A 34 8.59 -8.44 1.15
N ASP A 35 9.25 -9.56 1.41
CA ASP A 35 8.71 -10.90 1.11
C ASP A 35 7.51 -11.25 1.99
N ALA A 36 7.55 -10.90 3.28
CA ALA A 36 6.39 -11.03 4.14
C ALA A 36 5.20 -10.18 3.64
N TRP A 37 5.47 -8.94 3.22
CA TRP A 37 4.43 -8.06 2.69
C TRP A 37 3.89 -8.45 1.32
N LYS A 38 4.68 -9.12 0.47
CA LYS A 38 4.17 -9.72 -0.77
C LYS A 38 3.09 -10.75 -0.45
N LEU A 39 3.34 -11.64 0.51
CA LEU A 39 2.35 -12.62 0.96
C LEU A 39 1.12 -11.91 1.52
N ILE A 40 1.32 -10.89 2.36
CA ILE A 40 0.22 -10.10 2.94
C ILE A 40 -0.70 -9.50 1.87
N LEU A 41 -0.09 -8.89 0.86
CA LEU A 41 -0.80 -8.28 -0.25
C LEU A 41 -1.46 -9.33 -1.15
N GLU A 42 -0.82 -10.45 -1.46
CA GLU A 42 -1.41 -11.50 -2.29
C GLU A 42 -2.71 -12.06 -1.71
N HIS A 43 -2.80 -12.15 -0.39
CA HIS A 43 -4.03 -12.56 0.28
C HIS A 43 -5.11 -11.47 0.28
N CYS A 44 -4.73 -10.23 0.59
CA CYS A 44 -5.70 -9.13 0.70
C CYS A 44 -6.15 -8.60 -0.67
N PHE A 45 -5.27 -8.65 -1.66
CA PHE A 45 -5.41 -8.13 -3.02
C PHE A 45 -5.03 -9.25 -4.03
N PRO A 46 -5.86 -10.30 -4.15
CA PRO A 46 -5.50 -11.45 -4.98
C PRO A 46 -5.39 -11.10 -6.47
N ILE A 47 -4.35 -11.62 -7.12
CA ILE A 47 -4.11 -11.53 -8.57
C ILE A 47 -4.75 -12.77 -9.22
N MET A 48 -6.08 -12.86 -9.37
CA MET A 48 -6.63 -14.11 -9.93
C MET A 48 -6.41 -14.26 -11.44
N THR A 49 -5.95 -15.46 -11.78
CA THR A 49 -5.67 -15.99 -13.11
C THR A 49 -6.93 -16.62 -13.72
N THR A 50 -7.28 -16.10 -14.89
CA THR A 50 -8.07 -16.70 -15.99
C THR A 50 -9.52 -17.15 -15.85
N ASP A 51 -10.16 -17.38 -14.69
CA ASP A 51 -11.51 -18.00 -14.74
C ASP A 51 -12.69 -17.46 -13.91
N GLU A 52 -12.59 -16.42 -13.07
CA GLU A 52 -13.80 -15.87 -12.41
C GLU A 52 -13.80 -14.33 -12.30
N ASP A 53 -14.99 -13.74 -12.32
CA ASP A 53 -15.35 -12.30 -12.36
C ASP A 53 -14.90 -11.46 -11.13
N GLU A 54 -13.95 -11.95 -10.33
CA GLU A 54 -13.46 -11.23 -9.16
C GLU A 54 -12.35 -10.23 -9.50
N ALA A 55 -12.27 -9.16 -8.71
CA ALA A 55 -11.40 -8.04 -8.96
C ALA A 55 -9.92 -8.43 -9.05
N ARG A 56 -9.35 -8.30 -10.25
CA ARG A 56 -7.92 -8.45 -10.51
C ARG A 56 -7.19 -7.33 -9.79
N PHE A 57 -6.08 -7.57 -9.13
CA PHE A 57 -5.15 -6.51 -8.72
C PHE A 57 -3.82 -6.70 -9.44
N ILE A 58 -3.12 -5.59 -9.71
CA ILE A 58 -1.78 -5.60 -10.32
C ILE A 58 -0.79 -5.25 -9.22
N HIS A 59 0.11 -6.19 -8.92
CA HIS A 59 1.22 -5.95 -7.99
C HIS A 59 2.46 -5.56 -8.79
N LYS A 60 3.12 -4.49 -8.35
CA LYS A 60 4.40 -4.03 -8.90
C LYS A 60 5.39 -3.88 -7.76
N GLN A 61 6.56 -4.47 -7.91
CA GLN A 61 7.70 -4.14 -7.05
C GLN A 61 8.40 -2.92 -7.65
N ILE A 62 8.47 -1.83 -6.90
CA ILE A 62 9.16 -0.61 -7.30
C ILE A 62 10.52 -0.62 -6.60
N ASP A 63 11.50 -1.14 -7.33
CA ASP A 63 12.90 -1.19 -6.92
C ASP A 63 13.75 -0.42 -7.94
N LEU A 64 13.77 0.90 -7.79
CA LEU A 64 14.43 1.81 -8.73
C LEU A 64 15.64 2.49 -8.11
N LYS A 65 16.63 1.76 -7.59
CA LYS A 65 17.81 2.41 -6.96
C LYS A 65 17.38 3.53 -5.98
N THR A 66 16.25 3.33 -5.31
CA THR A 66 15.60 4.31 -4.45
C THR A 66 16.01 4.03 -3.02
N GLU A 67 16.11 5.06 -2.19
CA GLU A 67 16.31 4.88 -0.75
C GLU A 67 15.16 4.09 -0.08
N TYR A 68 13.96 4.07 -0.71
CA TYR A 68 12.75 3.46 -0.15
C TYR A 68 12.07 2.48 -1.12
N PRO A 69 12.63 1.27 -1.33
CA PRO A 69 11.96 0.21 -2.08
C PRO A 69 10.57 -0.11 -1.50
N HIS A 70 9.61 -0.37 -2.40
CA HIS A 70 8.23 -0.60 -2.00
C HIS A 70 7.45 -1.47 -2.97
N LEU A 71 6.38 -2.08 -2.47
CA LEU A 71 5.38 -2.80 -3.25
C LEU A 71 4.24 -1.84 -3.59
N ALA A 72 3.65 -1.99 -4.76
CA ALA A 72 2.55 -1.13 -5.19
C ALA A 72 1.40 -1.98 -5.77
N VAL A 73 0.18 -1.63 -5.41
CA VAL A 73 -1.05 -2.31 -5.83
C VAL A 73 -1.92 -1.35 -6.62
N ALA A 74 -2.26 -1.74 -7.84
CA ALA A 74 -3.23 -1.06 -8.70
C ALA A 74 -4.47 -1.93 -8.89
N SER A 75 -5.62 -1.29 -9.06
CA SER A 75 -6.84 -1.94 -9.55
C SER A 75 -6.95 -1.69 -11.05
N PRO A 76 -6.94 -2.71 -11.92
CA PRO A 76 -7.22 -2.63 -13.35
C PRO A 76 -8.69 -2.28 -13.64
N GLN A 77 -9.54 -2.28 -12.61
CA GLN A 77 -10.95 -1.90 -12.70
C GLN A 77 -11.14 -0.46 -12.22
N GLY A 78 -11.95 0.30 -12.95
CA GLY A 78 -12.32 1.67 -12.62
C GLY A 78 -11.53 2.73 -13.39
N GLN A 79 -11.61 3.98 -12.93
CA GLN A 79 -11.10 5.16 -13.64
C GLN A 79 -9.56 5.21 -13.77
N TRP A 80 -8.82 4.45 -12.95
CA TRP A 80 -7.36 4.50 -12.90
C TRP A 80 -6.73 3.10 -12.96
N PRO A 81 -6.91 2.37 -14.08
CA PRO A 81 -6.60 0.93 -14.17
C PRO A 81 -5.13 0.58 -13.92
N ASN A 82 -4.21 1.49 -14.26
CA ASN A 82 -2.76 1.25 -14.20
C ASN A 82 -2.03 2.09 -13.16
N ILE A 83 -2.76 2.94 -12.41
CA ILE A 83 -2.17 3.80 -11.40
C ILE A 83 -2.21 3.04 -10.06
N PRO A 84 -1.04 2.72 -9.47
CA PRO A 84 -1.01 2.16 -8.13
C PRO A 84 -1.63 3.14 -7.14
N ARG A 85 -2.54 2.63 -6.31
CA ARG A 85 -3.26 3.42 -5.31
C ARG A 85 -2.94 2.99 -3.88
N LEU A 86 -2.28 1.86 -3.70
CA LEU A 86 -1.72 1.42 -2.42
C LEU A 86 -0.22 1.17 -2.61
N HIS A 87 0.60 1.77 -1.75
CA HIS A 87 2.04 1.56 -1.70
C HIS A 87 2.41 0.95 -0.33
N VAL A 88 3.34 0.00 -0.29
CA VAL A 88 3.86 -0.61 0.93
C VAL A 88 5.37 -0.45 0.95
N TYR A 89 5.81 0.56 1.70
CA TYR A 89 7.21 0.91 1.90
C TYR A 89 7.82 -0.07 2.89
N CYS A 90 8.71 -0.92 2.38
CA CYS A 90 9.37 -1.96 3.17
C CYS A 90 10.73 -1.41 3.63
N GLN A 91 11.01 -1.47 4.93
CA GLN A 91 12.23 -0.92 5.53
C GLN A 91 12.74 -1.86 6.61
N ALA A 92 14.07 -1.97 6.74
CA ALA A 92 14.66 -2.53 7.96
C ALA A 92 14.38 -1.58 9.14
N VAL A 93 14.30 -2.10 10.36
CA VAL A 93 14.21 -1.20 11.52
C VAL A 93 15.54 -0.45 11.65
N PRO A 94 15.50 0.86 11.78
CA PRO A 94 16.70 1.68 11.93
C PRO A 94 17.34 1.47 13.31
N PRO A 95 18.58 1.96 13.47
CA PRO A 95 19.20 2.06 14.77
C PRO A 95 18.35 2.88 15.76
N PRO A 96 18.42 2.56 17.07
CA PRO A 96 17.78 3.35 18.12
C PRO A 96 18.21 4.83 18.07
N GLY A 97 17.28 5.75 18.36
CA GLY A 97 17.55 7.19 18.45
C GLY A 97 17.37 7.97 17.14
N VAL A 98 17.08 7.30 16.03
CA VAL A 98 16.64 7.96 14.79
C VAL A 98 15.13 8.27 14.90
N LYS A 99 14.74 9.53 14.64
CA LYS A 99 13.33 9.94 14.46
C LYS A 99 12.75 9.35 13.17
N ILE A 100 12.67 8.04 13.09
CA ILE A 100 12.47 7.35 11.82
C ILE A 100 11.10 7.62 11.24
N TRP A 101 10.07 7.64 12.08
CA TRP A 101 8.72 7.81 11.60
C TRP A 101 8.55 9.16 10.92
N GLU A 102 9.09 10.23 11.50
CA GLU A 102 9.09 11.55 10.85
C GLU A 102 9.80 11.55 9.50
N THR A 103 10.96 10.87 9.39
CA THR A 103 11.74 10.81 8.16
C THR A 103 11.02 9.99 7.09
N LEU A 104 10.53 8.79 7.43
CA LEU A 104 9.81 7.92 6.51
C LEU A 104 8.48 8.55 6.10
N GLU A 105 7.72 9.14 7.02
CA GLU A 105 6.47 9.83 6.71
C GLU A 105 6.71 11.03 5.80
N ARG A 106 7.77 11.80 6.02
CA ARG A 106 8.12 12.91 5.13
C ARG A 106 8.43 12.42 3.71
N ALA A 107 9.19 11.33 3.58
CA ALA A 107 9.50 10.71 2.29
C ALA A 107 8.23 10.21 1.59
N VAL A 108 7.41 9.43 2.29
CA VAL A 108 6.14 8.90 1.77
C VAL A 108 5.17 10.01 1.40
N LYS A 109 5.03 11.03 2.26
CA LYS A 109 4.21 12.20 1.99
C LYS A 109 4.64 12.91 0.72
N PHE A 110 5.95 13.14 0.56
CA PHE A 110 6.49 13.79 -0.63
C PHE A 110 6.20 12.97 -1.89
N GLU A 111 6.45 11.65 -1.86
CA GLU A 111 6.21 10.78 -3.01
C GLU A 111 4.73 10.69 -3.40
N LEU A 112 3.85 10.40 -2.44
CA LEU A 112 2.42 10.27 -2.72
C LEU A 112 1.81 11.59 -3.19
N THR A 113 2.17 12.72 -2.57
CA THR A 113 1.66 14.03 -2.99
C THR A 113 2.11 14.35 -4.41
N SER A 114 3.38 14.08 -4.72
CA SER A 114 3.93 14.26 -6.07
C SER A 114 3.22 13.37 -7.10
N ALA A 115 2.97 12.11 -6.76
CA ALA A 115 2.25 11.18 -7.62
C ALA A 115 0.80 11.65 -7.89
N VAL A 116 0.08 12.11 -6.86
CA VAL A 116 -1.27 12.69 -7.00
C VAL A 116 -1.27 13.95 -7.86
N ASP A 117 -0.27 14.83 -7.70
CA ASP A 117 -0.18 16.08 -8.47
C ASP A 117 0.15 15.88 -9.95
N MET A 118 0.81 14.77 -10.30
CA MET A 118 1.08 14.42 -11.68
C MET A 118 -0.14 13.85 -12.42
N ILE A 119 -1.17 13.42 -11.70
CA ILE A 119 -2.40 12.91 -12.31
C ILE A 119 -3.22 14.09 -12.85
N ARG A 120 -3.41 14.10 -14.17
CA ARG A 120 -4.30 15.04 -14.85
C ARG A 120 -5.74 14.54 -14.75
N GLY A 121 -6.68 15.44 -14.46
CA GLY A 121 -8.10 15.10 -14.33
C GLY A 121 -8.49 14.75 -12.88
N PRO A 122 -9.57 13.96 -12.68
CA PRO A 122 -9.99 13.56 -11.35
C PRO A 122 -8.90 12.77 -10.63
N LYS A 123 -8.45 13.30 -9.48
CA LYS A 123 -7.38 12.71 -8.66
C LYS A 123 -7.94 11.61 -7.75
N PRO A 124 -7.33 10.41 -7.73
CA PRO A 124 -7.67 9.38 -6.76
C PRO A 124 -7.09 9.70 -5.38
N SER A 125 -7.68 9.12 -4.33
CA SER A 125 -6.94 8.94 -3.08
C SER A 125 -5.89 7.83 -3.24
N MET A 126 -4.71 8.08 -2.70
CA MET A 126 -3.61 7.12 -2.59
C MET A 126 -3.40 6.75 -1.12
N TYR A 127 -2.99 5.50 -0.88
CA TYR A 127 -2.77 4.90 0.42
C TYR A 127 -1.31 4.45 0.50
N ALA A 128 -0.73 4.54 1.69
CA ALA A 128 0.57 3.98 1.98
C ALA A 128 0.57 3.20 3.28
N ILE A 129 1.43 2.19 3.31
CA ILE A 129 1.82 1.46 4.49
C ILE A 129 3.32 1.62 4.63
N ILE A 130 3.75 2.02 5.81
CA ILE A 130 5.15 2.10 6.19
C ILE A 130 5.43 0.92 7.08
N ALA A 131 6.16 -0.07 6.57
CA ALA A 131 6.53 -1.29 7.27
C ALA A 131 8.02 -1.27 7.61
N ALA A 132 8.35 -1.13 8.89
CA ALA A 132 9.72 -1.15 9.41
C ALA A 132 9.88 -2.38 10.31
N GLY A 133 10.47 -3.45 9.79
CA GLY A 133 10.49 -4.75 10.47
C GLY A 133 9.07 -5.21 10.86
N PRO A 134 8.77 -5.44 12.16
CA PRO A 134 7.43 -5.81 12.60
C PRO A 134 6.50 -4.60 12.79
N LEU A 135 7.00 -3.36 12.70
CA LEU A 135 6.22 -2.16 12.99
C LEU A 135 5.58 -1.57 11.74
N ILE A 136 4.33 -1.11 11.87
CA ILE A 136 3.49 -0.72 10.75
C ILE A 136 2.78 0.60 11.04
N ARG A 137 2.78 1.51 10.06
CA ARG A 137 1.89 2.68 10.01
C ARG A 137 1.12 2.72 8.71
N VAL A 138 -0.09 3.26 8.77
CA VAL A 138 -0.96 3.42 7.59
C VAL A 138 -1.27 4.90 7.41
N CYS A 139 -1.02 5.42 6.22
CA CYS A 139 -1.23 6.82 5.86
C CYS A 139 -1.79 6.94 4.44
N GLY A 140 -2.02 8.17 3.97
CA GLY A 140 -2.38 8.39 2.57
C GLY A 140 -2.52 9.86 2.20
N VAL A 141 -2.85 10.10 0.93
CA VAL A 141 -3.06 11.42 0.34
C VAL A 141 -4.40 11.46 -0.36
N ASN A 142 -5.19 12.51 -0.11
CA ASN A 142 -6.54 12.61 -0.66
C ASN A 142 -6.53 13.22 -2.06
N LYS A 143 -7.72 13.26 -2.66
CA LYS A 143 -7.91 13.83 -4.00
C LYS A 143 -7.51 15.31 -4.07
N GLU A 144 -7.49 16.01 -2.92
CA GLU A 144 -7.02 17.38 -2.77
C GLU A 144 -5.50 17.50 -2.51
N GLY A 145 -4.75 16.39 -2.50
CA GLY A 145 -3.31 16.39 -2.20
C GLY A 145 -2.97 16.56 -0.72
N ARG A 146 -3.97 16.49 0.18
CA ARG A 146 -3.74 16.58 1.63
C ARG A 146 -3.35 15.21 2.16
N PHE A 147 -2.18 15.16 2.78
CA PHE A 147 -1.71 14.00 3.53
C PHE A 147 -2.54 13.84 4.80
N TRP A 148 -2.97 12.61 5.07
CA TRP A 148 -3.52 12.23 6.36
C TRP A 148 -2.71 11.05 6.89
N ASP A 149 -2.45 11.10 8.19
CA ASP A 149 -2.06 9.95 8.97
C ASP A 149 -3.32 9.41 9.63
N ILE A 150 -3.54 8.09 9.61
CA ILE A 150 -4.71 7.49 10.25
C ILE A 150 -4.60 7.62 11.79
N PHE A 151 -3.40 7.89 12.35
CA PHE A 151 -3.18 7.87 13.80
C PHE A 151 -2.43 9.07 14.40
N SER A 152 -2.54 10.27 13.83
CA SER A 152 -1.96 11.49 14.42
C SER A 152 -2.70 12.02 15.67
N GLN A 153 -3.14 11.15 16.59
CA GLN A 153 -3.63 11.57 17.92
C GLN A 153 -2.49 11.77 18.93
N GLY A 154 -1.38 12.37 18.49
CA GLY A 154 -0.41 13.02 19.39
C GLY A 154 0.59 12.12 20.11
N GLU A 155 0.61 10.80 19.88
CA GLU A 155 1.65 9.93 20.44
C GLU A 155 2.63 9.49 19.35
N GLU A 156 3.88 9.92 19.48
CA GLU A 156 5.02 9.61 18.60
C GLU A 156 5.27 8.07 18.48
N GLU A 157 4.65 7.24 19.33
CA GLU A 157 4.85 5.79 19.45
C GLU A 157 3.78 4.90 18.79
N SER A 158 2.76 5.46 18.13
CA SER A 158 1.55 4.71 17.67
C SER A 158 1.71 3.84 16.40
N ALA A 159 2.82 3.08 16.28
CA ALA A 159 2.94 2.04 15.26
C ALA A 159 2.29 0.73 15.72
N TRP A 160 1.58 0.06 14.81
CA TRP A 160 1.09 -1.29 15.05
C TRP A 160 2.21 -2.30 14.95
N ASN A 161 2.19 -3.32 15.79
CA ASN A 161 3.10 -4.45 15.69
C ASN A 161 2.37 -5.61 15.01
N ILE A 162 2.92 -6.09 13.89
CA ILE A 162 2.30 -7.13 13.07
C ILE A 162 2.00 -8.42 13.84
N HIS A 163 2.74 -8.71 14.91
CA HIS A 163 2.53 -9.92 15.72
C HIS A 163 1.33 -9.82 16.66
N THR A 164 0.98 -8.61 17.09
CA THR A 164 -0.09 -8.37 18.08
C THR A 164 -1.33 -7.77 17.45
N ASP A 165 -1.17 -6.98 16.39
CA ASP A 165 -2.22 -6.18 15.77
C ASP A 165 -2.64 -6.70 14.39
N PHE A 166 -2.30 -7.96 14.08
CA PHE A 166 -2.46 -8.54 12.74
C PHE A 166 -3.89 -8.40 12.19
N ASP A 167 -4.90 -8.75 13.00
CA ASP A 167 -6.30 -8.66 12.58
C ASP A 167 -6.72 -7.22 12.25
N THR A 168 -6.26 -6.25 13.04
CA THR A 168 -6.48 -4.82 12.81
C THR A 168 -5.84 -4.36 11.50
N ILE A 169 -4.63 -4.85 11.21
CA ILE A 169 -3.93 -4.56 9.95
C ILE A 169 -4.70 -5.14 8.77
N ILE A 170 -5.16 -6.38 8.85
CA ILE A 170 -5.98 -7.02 7.80
C ILE A 170 -7.29 -6.25 7.60
N GLU A 171 -7.97 -5.83 8.66
CA GLU A 171 -9.18 -5.03 8.55
C GLU A 171 -8.91 -3.68 7.84
N ALA A 172 -7.80 -3.01 8.14
CA ALA A 172 -7.39 -1.80 7.47
C ALA A 172 -7.14 -2.04 5.96
N LEU A 173 -6.47 -3.14 5.60
CA LEU A 173 -6.26 -3.54 4.21
C LEU A 173 -7.58 -3.82 3.48
N CYS A 174 -8.53 -4.50 4.12
CA CYS A 174 -9.87 -4.74 3.55
C CYS A 174 -10.63 -3.42 3.31
N LYS A 175 -10.55 -2.46 4.24
CA LYS A 175 -11.14 -1.12 4.08
C LYS A 175 -10.49 -0.35 2.93
N ILE A 176 -9.17 -0.48 2.76
CA ILE A 176 -8.44 0.10 1.63
C ILE A 176 -8.90 -0.56 0.33
N ARG A 177 -8.90 -1.90 0.25
CA ARG A 177 -9.38 -2.67 -0.91
C ARG A 177 -10.76 -2.21 -1.39
N ALA A 178 -11.71 -2.06 -0.47
CA ALA A 178 -13.06 -1.60 -0.80
C ALA A 178 -13.09 -0.19 -1.44
N LYS A 179 -12.10 0.66 -1.17
CA LYS A 179 -11.94 2.00 -1.79
C LYS A 179 -11.15 1.98 -3.10
N LEU A 180 -10.41 0.90 -3.37
CA LEU A 180 -9.73 0.70 -4.66
C LEU A 180 -10.68 0.18 -5.73
N LEU A 181 -11.66 -0.65 -5.34
CA LEU A 181 -12.64 -1.21 -6.26
C LEU A 181 -13.72 -0.19 -6.63
N PRO A 182 -14.20 -0.20 -7.89
CA PRO A 182 -15.36 0.59 -8.26
C PRO A 182 -16.59 0.14 -7.46
N PRO A 183 -17.55 1.03 -7.15
CA PRO A 183 -18.83 0.64 -6.60
C PRO A 183 -19.50 -0.41 -7.51
N PRO A 184 -20.26 -1.39 -6.97
CA PRO A 184 -20.88 -2.46 -7.75
C PRO A 184 -21.80 -2.01 -8.90
N CYS A 185 -22.14 -0.72 -8.96
CA CYS A 185 -23.04 -0.10 -9.93
C CYS A 185 -22.36 0.83 -10.96
N LEU A 186 -21.02 0.94 -10.95
CA LEU A 186 -20.24 1.79 -11.87
C LEU A 186 -19.23 0.95 -12.66
N SER A 187 -19.72 0.00 -13.43
CA SER A 187 -19.01 -0.48 -14.62
C SER A 187 -19.36 0.46 -15.78
N PHE A 188 -18.38 0.84 -16.59
CA PHE A 188 -18.49 1.66 -17.81
C PHE A 188 -18.52 3.18 -17.63
N PHE A 189 -17.34 3.76 -17.39
CA PHE A 189 -16.95 4.99 -18.06
C PHE A 189 -15.55 4.77 -18.64
N ASP A 190 -15.47 4.62 -19.96
CA ASP A 190 -14.22 4.65 -20.71
C ASP A 190 -13.67 6.08 -20.60
N TRP A 191 -12.71 6.26 -19.70
CA TRP A 191 -11.81 7.40 -19.76
C TRP A 191 -10.50 6.92 -20.35
N ASP A 192 -10.10 7.56 -21.43
CA ASP A 192 -8.83 7.32 -22.11
C ASP A 192 -7.66 7.65 -21.15
N ALA A 193 -7.24 6.65 -20.36
CA ALA A 193 -6.17 6.74 -19.37
C ALA A 193 -4.78 6.55 -20.02
N SER A 194 -4.61 7.03 -21.25
CA SER A 194 -3.41 6.81 -22.08
C SER A 194 -2.14 7.54 -21.60
N TYR A 195 -2.13 8.21 -20.44
CA TYR A 195 -0.97 9.00 -20.00
C TYR A 195 -0.72 9.01 -18.49
N VAL A 196 -0.50 7.84 -17.87
CA VAL A 196 0.58 7.61 -16.88
C VAL A 196 0.87 6.11 -16.95
N THR A 197 1.85 5.72 -17.77
CA THR A 197 2.20 4.30 -17.96
C THR A 197 3.07 3.77 -16.82
N ASP A 198 3.72 4.64 -16.04
CA ASP A 198 4.60 4.19 -14.98
C ASP A 198 4.89 5.23 -13.89
N VAL A 199 4.78 4.82 -12.63
CA VAL A 199 5.20 5.63 -11.46
C VAL A 199 6.73 5.76 -11.43
N THR A 200 7.46 4.89 -12.14
CA THR A 200 8.91 5.02 -12.32
C THR A 200 9.30 6.35 -13.00
N ASP A 201 8.42 6.87 -13.87
CA ASP A 201 8.60 8.13 -14.61
C ASP A 201 8.43 9.37 -13.70
N VAL A 202 7.75 9.21 -12.55
CA VAL A 202 7.57 10.26 -11.52
C VAL A 202 8.92 10.62 -10.90
N ARG A 203 9.75 9.64 -10.52
CA ARG A 203 11.06 9.89 -9.92
C ARG A 203 12.10 10.41 -10.92
N ALA A 204 12.04 9.98 -12.18
CA ALA A 204 12.90 10.53 -13.24
C ALA A 204 12.63 12.03 -13.45
N LYS A 205 11.35 12.43 -13.49
CA LYS A 205 10.94 13.84 -13.57
C LYS A 205 11.24 14.63 -12.29
N ILE A 206 11.16 14.02 -11.11
CA ILE A 206 11.51 14.69 -9.84
C ILE A 206 13.02 14.99 -9.76
N ARG A 207 13.90 14.11 -10.27
CA ARG A 207 15.36 14.36 -10.32
C ARG A 207 15.73 15.56 -11.21
N ASP A 208 15.00 15.78 -12.29
CA ASP A 208 15.25 16.93 -13.18
C ASP A 208 14.81 18.28 -12.59
N VAL A 209 13.97 18.27 -11.54
CA VAL A 209 13.41 19.49 -10.92
C VAL A 209 14.01 19.77 -9.54
N SER A 210 14.76 18.84 -8.95
CA SER A 210 15.38 19.01 -7.62
C SER A 210 16.90 18.91 -7.69
N PRO A 211 17.65 20.02 -7.54
CA PRO A 211 19.09 20.00 -7.32
C PRO A 211 19.34 19.85 -5.82
N PHE A 212 19.07 18.67 -5.27
CA PHE A 212 19.47 18.29 -3.91
C PHE A 212 20.08 16.89 -3.91
#